data_AF-A0A955KW76-F1
#
_entry.id   AF-A0A955KW76-F1
#
_cell.length_a   1.000
_cell.length_b   1.000
_cell.length_c   1.000
_cell.angle_alpha   90.00
_cell.angle_beta   90.00
_cell.angle_gamma   90.00
#
_symmetry.space_group_name_H-M   'P 1'
#
loop_
_entity.id
_entity.type
_entity.pdbx_description
1 polymer ?
#
loop_
_entity_poly.entity_id
_entity_poly.type
_entity_poly.pdbx_seq_one_letter_code
_entity_poly.pdbx_strand_id
1 'polypeptide(L)'
;MSFLKRVFIIRDSVSVVALLLFLTKILGFIKFRMIASLFGASGELDIFWAAFIVPDTLFNILVAGSLNASIIPVFSDILTKDGEKKLLKLFIGTSFITVLISAALILVLFITADDVSRFLVSSGYIGTFLSLKEISNSDIELLSSLMKIMLLSPLLLGISSVITGFLQVH
;
A
#
# COMPACT_ATOMS: atom_id res chain seq x y z
N MET A 1 30.25 -5.41 -29.82
CA MET A 1 30.47 -4.35 -28.81
C MET A 1 29.17 -3.85 -28.12
N SER A 2 28.00 -4.44 -28.39
CA SER A 2 26.71 -4.06 -27.74
C SER A 2 26.44 -4.83 -26.44
N PHE A 3 26.93 -6.07 -26.31
CA PHE A 3 26.65 -6.94 -25.16
C PHE A 3 27.38 -6.48 -23.88
N LEU A 4 28.65 -6.12 -23.98
CA LEU A 4 29.45 -5.63 -22.83
C LEU A 4 28.95 -4.27 -22.31
N LYS A 5 28.47 -3.37 -23.21
CA LYS A 5 27.84 -2.12 -22.80
C LYS A 5 26.53 -2.36 -22.04
N ARG A 6 25.69 -3.32 -22.46
CA ARG A 6 24.49 -3.70 -21.71
C ARG A 6 24.82 -4.24 -20.32
N VAL A 7 25.82 -5.12 -20.20
CA VAL A 7 26.23 -5.68 -18.90
C VAL A 7 26.73 -4.58 -17.94
N PHE A 8 27.48 -3.60 -18.45
CA PHE A 8 27.97 -2.48 -17.63
C PHE A 8 26.83 -1.55 -17.17
N ILE A 9 25.91 -1.19 -18.08
CA ILE A 9 24.74 -0.36 -17.76
C ILE A 9 23.82 -1.05 -16.73
N ILE A 10 23.57 -2.36 -16.87
CA ILE A 10 22.76 -3.12 -15.92
C ILE A 10 23.43 -3.15 -14.54
N ARG A 11 24.76 -3.30 -14.47
CA ARG A 11 25.51 -3.28 -13.20
C ARG A 11 25.37 -1.93 -12.48
N ASP A 12 25.42 -0.83 -13.23
CA ASP A 12 25.31 0.51 -12.67
C ASP A 12 23.87 0.79 -12.18
N SER A 13 22.84 0.39 -12.95
CA SER A 13 21.43 0.52 -12.54
C SER A 13 21.09 -0.34 -11.31
N VAL A 14 21.55 -1.60 -11.25
CA VAL A 14 21.34 -2.47 -10.09
C VAL A 14 22.00 -1.89 -8.84
N SER A 15 23.18 -1.30 -8.98
CA SER A 15 23.89 -0.66 -7.86
C SER A 15 23.14 0.55 -7.32
N VAL A 16 22.57 1.38 -8.21
CA VAL A 16 21.75 2.53 -7.81
C VAL A 16 20.46 2.07 -7.10
N VAL A 17 19.76 1.07 -7.63
CA VAL A 17 18.55 0.53 -6.99
C VAL A 17 18.89 -0.06 -5.62
N ALA A 18 19.99 -0.81 -5.50
CA ALA A 18 20.44 -1.37 -4.24
C ALA A 18 20.76 -0.29 -3.20
N LEU A 19 21.43 0.80 -3.61
CA LEU A 19 21.71 1.95 -2.76
C LEU A 19 20.42 2.61 -2.28
N LEU A 20 19.46 2.84 -3.18
CA LEU A 20 18.17 3.44 -2.84
C LEU A 20 17.38 2.57 -1.84
N LEU A 21 17.31 1.26 -2.07
CA LEU A 21 16.67 0.32 -1.15
C LEU A 21 17.35 0.30 0.23
N PHE A 22 18.68 0.40 0.27
CA PHE A 22 19.43 0.50 1.50
C PHE A 22 19.11 1.80 2.26
N LEU A 23 19.07 2.94 1.57
CA LEU A 23 18.65 4.22 2.15
C LEU A 23 17.21 4.16 2.67
N THR A 24 16.28 3.54 1.93
CA THR A 24 14.90 3.33 2.39
C THR A 24 14.85 2.53 3.70
N LYS A 25 15.69 1.50 3.85
CA LYS A 25 15.77 0.72 5.10
C LYS A 25 16.31 1.55 6.27
N ILE A 26 17.33 2.37 6.04
CA ILE A 26 17.87 3.27 7.08
C ILE A 26 16.79 4.27 7.52
N LEU A 27 16.09 4.91 6.58
CA LEU A 27 14.99 5.82 6.88
C LEU A 27 13.87 5.11 7.65
N GLY A 28 13.54 3.88 7.26
CA GLY A 28 12.59 3.03 7.99
C GLY A 28 13.03 2.79 9.44
N PHE A 29 14.31 2.47 9.66
CA PHE A 29 14.86 2.29 11.01
C PHE A 29 14.80 3.57 11.85
N ILE A 30 15.15 4.72 11.27
CA ILE A 30 15.05 6.02 11.94
C ILE A 30 13.59 6.32 12.32
N LYS A 31 12.64 6.08 11.41
CA LYS A 31 11.21 6.21 11.67
C LYS A 31 10.79 5.35 12.87
N PHE A 32 11.17 4.08 12.90
CA PHE A 32 10.84 3.19 14.02
C PHE A 32 11.44 3.67 15.34
N ARG A 33 12.70 4.13 15.34
CA ARG A 33 13.33 4.69 16.53
C ARG A 33 12.61 5.95 17.03
N MET A 34 12.20 6.83 16.11
CA MET A 34 11.44 8.03 16.46
C MET A 34 10.09 7.68 17.09
N ILE A 35 9.32 6.79 16.46
CA ILE A 35 8.03 6.32 17.01
C ILE A 35 8.22 5.72 18.40
N ALA A 36 9.21 4.83 18.58
CA ALA A 36 9.52 4.23 19.87
C ALA A 36 9.93 5.27 20.93
N SER A 37 10.68 6.31 20.55
CA SER A 37 11.11 7.37 21.48
C SER A 37 9.99 8.33 21.88
N LEU A 38 9.03 8.59 20.97
CA LEU A 38 7.94 9.53 21.20
C LEU A 38 6.78 8.88 21.96
N PHE A 39 6.44 7.64 21.60
CA PHE A 39 5.26 6.95 22.13
C PHE A 39 5.60 5.87 23.17
N GLY A 40 6.81 5.30 23.15
CA GLY A 40 7.15 4.17 24.02
C GLY A 40 6.18 3.00 23.86
N ALA A 41 5.92 2.27 24.96
CA ALA A 41 4.86 1.27 25.05
C ALA A 41 3.54 1.94 25.53
N SER A 42 2.99 2.86 24.73
CA SER A 42 1.73 3.56 25.05
C SER A 42 0.53 2.92 24.36
N GLY A 43 -0.65 3.07 24.97
CA GLY A 43 -1.92 2.64 24.35
C GLY A 43 -2.28 3.41 23.08
N GLU A 44 -1.78 4.64 22.93
CA GLU A 44 -2.00 5.44 21.71
C GLU A 44 -1.34 4.82 20.47
N LEU A 45 -0.15 4.23 20.63
CA LEU A 45 0.54 3.53 19.56
C LEU A 45 -0.21 2.26 19.15
N ASP A 46 -0.77 1.54 20.12
CA ASP A 46 -1.60 0.36 19.88
C ASP A 46 -2.85 0.72 19.07
N ILE A 47 -3.52 1.83 19.41
CA ILE A 47 -4.67 2.36 18.67
C ILE A 47 -4.27 2.77 17.23
N PHE A 48 -3.11 3.42 17.07
CA PHE A 48 -2.58 3.78 15.76
C PHE A 48 -2.33 2.55 14.87
N TRP A 49 -1.70 1.51 15.40
CA TRP A 49 -1.48 0.28 14.65
C TRP A 49 -2.78 -0.45 14.32
N ALA A 50 -3.72 -0.46 15.26
CA ALA A 50 -5.05 -1.03 15.06
C ALA A 50 -5.82 -0.32 13.93
N ALA A 51 -5.76 1.02 13.90
CA ALA A 51 -6.39 1.83 12.85
C ALA A 51 -5.87 1.51 11.45
N PHE A 52 -4.63 1.02 11.34
CA PHE A 52 -4.00 0.69 10.07
C PHE A 52 -4.45 -0.65 9.48
N ILE A 53 -4.98 -1.58 10.28
CA ILE A 53 -5.32 -2.94 9.83
C ILE A 53 -6.29 -2.92 8.65
N VAL A 54 -7.38 -2.15 8.75
CA VAL A 54 -8.43 -2.13 7.72
C VAL A 54 -7.92 -1.51 6.41
N PRO A 55 -7.31 -0.30 6.41
CA PRO A 55 -6.69 0.24 5.21
C PRO A 55 -5.64 -0.69 4.60
N ASP A 56 -4.77 -1.29 5.42
CA ASP A 56 -3.72 -2.19 4.94
C ASP A 56 -4.30 -3.47 4.30
N THR A 57 -5.31 -4.05 4.93
CA THR A 57 -6.02 -5.22 4.39
C THR A 57 -6.68 -4.90 3.05
N LEU A 58 -7.34 -3.74 2.94
CA LEU A 58 -7.93 -3.28 1.68
C LEU A 58 -6.87 -3.17 0.58
N PHE A 59 -5.74 -2.54 0.88
CA PHE A 59 -4.63 -2.42 -0.06
C PHE A 59 -4.09 -3.78 -0.49
N ASN A 60 -3.89 -4.70 0.46
CA ASN A 60 -3.35 -6.02 0.18
C ASN A 60 -4.29 -6.84 -0.71
N ILE A 61 -5.61 -6.76 -0.51
CA ILE A 61 -6.60 -7.46 -1.32
C ILE A 61 -6.66 -6.87 -2.73
N LEU A 62 -6.84 -5.55 -2.84
CA LEU A 62 -7.04 -4.89 -4.13
C LEU A 62 -5.78 -4.92 -5.00
N VAL A 63 -4.66 -4.51 -4.38
CA VAL A 63 -3.46 -4.11 -5.11
C VAL A 63 -2.40 -5.20 -5.08
N ALA A 64 -2.02 -5.63 -3.88
CA ALA A 64 -0.93 -6.60 -3.73
C ALA A 64 -1.31 -7.99 -4.27
N GLY A 65 -2.58 -8.40 -4.11
CA GLY A 65 -3.11 -9.67 -4.60
C GLY A 65 -3.43 -9.66 -6.10
N SER A 66 -4.52 -9.00 -6.49
CA SER A 66 -5.09 -9.16 -7.85
C SER A 66 -4.39 -8.35 -8.94
N LEU A 67 -4.09 -7.08 -8.68
CA LEU A 67 -3.58 -6.16 -9.70
C LEU A 67 -2.13 -6.50 -10.07
N ASN A 68 -1.22 -6.63 -9.11
CA ASN A 68 0.20 -6.85 -9.41
C ASN A 68 0.50 -8.18 -10.10
N ALA A 69 -0.23 -9.26 -9.76
CA ALA A 69 0.00 -10.58 -10.37
C ALA A 69 -0.43 -10.64 -11.84
N SER A 70 -1.38 -9.80 -12.26
CA SER A 70 -1.97 -9.83 -13.60
C SER A 70 -1.50 -8.69 -14.50
N ILE A 71 -1.19 -7.51 -13.95
CA ILE A 71 -0.86 -6.31 -14.73
C ILE A 71 0.38 -6.52 -15.60
N ILE A 72 1.50 -6.98 -15.02
CA ILE A 72 2.77 -7.10 -15.75
C ILE A 72 2.65 -8.05 -16.95
N PRO A 73 2.18 -9.31 -16.79
CA PRO A 73 2.06 -10.21 -17.94
C PRO A 73 1.06 -9.70 -18.97
N VAL A 74 -0.08 -9.12 -18.57
CA VAL A 74 -1.08 -8.57 -19.50
C VAL A 74 -0.52 -7.38 -20.28
N PHE A 75 0.16 -6.46 -19.62
CA PHE A 75 0.76 -5.30 -20.26
C PHE A 75 1.91 -5.71 -21.19
N SER A 76 2.74 -6.67 -20.80
CA SER A 76 3.80 -7.21 -21.65
C SER A 76 3.26 -7.88 -22.92
N ASP A 77 2.18 -8.65 -22.77
CA ASP A 77 1.48 -9.29 -23.89
C ASP A 77 0.92 -8.27 -24.89
N ILE A 78 0.26 -7.22 -24.38
CA ILE A 78 -0.32 -6.15 -25.20
C ILE A 78 0.77 -5.33 -25.87
N LEU A 79 1.85 -5.00 -25.16
CA LEU A 79 2.99 -4.30 -25.76
C LEU A 79 3.57 -5.08 -26.94
N THR A 80 3.72 -6.40 -26.77
CA THR A 80 4.33 -7.28 -27.76
C THR A 80 3.41 -7.51 -28.98
N LYS A 81 2.10 -7.71 -28.76
CA LYS A 81 1.14 -8.06 -29.82
C LYS A 81 0.57 -6.85 -30.54
N ASP A 82 0.30 -5.78 -29.80
CA ASP A 82 -0.51 -4.65 -30.26
C ASP A 82 0.22 -3.29 -30.22
N GLY A 83 1.41 -3.24 -29.61
CA GLY A 83 2.25 -2.06 -29.55
C GLY A 83 1.85 -1.00 -28.51
N GLU A 84 2.70 0.02 -28.39
CA GLU A 84 2.61 1.05 -27.33
C GLU A 84 1.28 1.81 -27.28
N LYS A 85 0.68 2.11 -28.44
CA LYS A 85 -0.58 2.87 -28.50
C LYS A 85 -1.73 2.14 -27.82
N LYS A 86 -1.80 0.81 -27.96
CA LYS A 86 -2.87 0.02 -27.32
C LYS A 86 -2.56 -0.20 -25.85
N LEU A 87 -1.29 -0.41 -25.50
CA LEU A 87 -0.83 -0.45 -24.11
C LEU A 87 -1.23 0.83 -23.36
N LEU A 88 -0.97 2.00 -23.93
CA LEU A 88 -1.30 3.28 -23.30
C LEU A 88 -2.80 3.45 -23.06
N LYS A 89 -3.64 3.06 -24.03
CA LYS A 89 -5.10 3.07 -23.86
C LYS A 89 -5.55 2.15 -22.72
N LEU A 90 -4.95 0.97 -22.64
CA LEU A 90 -5.26 -0.03 -21.62
C LEU A 90 -4.83 0.47 -20.24
N PHE A 91 -3.60 1.02 -20.13
CA PHE A 91 -3.08 1.65 -18.92
C PHE A 91 -3.98 2.78 -18.40
N ILE A 92 -4.43 3.68 -19.28
CA ILE A 92 -5.35 4.77 -18.89
C ILE A 92 -6.67 4.20 -18.38
N GLY A 93 -7.25 3.22 -19.09
CA GLY A 93 -8.49 2.56 -18.69
C GLY A 93 -8.38 1.84 -17.34
N THR A 94 -7.33 1.04 -17.15
CA THR A 94 -7.08 0.32 -15.90
C THR A 94 -6.80 1.27 -14.74
N SER A 95 -6.06 2.35 -14.98
CA SER A 95 -5.79 3.37 -13.96
C SER A 95 -7.07 4.05 -13.51
N PHE A 96 -7.93 4.46 -14.46
CA PHE A 96 -9.21 5.08 -14.17
C PHE A 96 -10.13 4.15 -13.37
N ILE A 97 -10.26 2.89 -13.80
CA ILE A 97 -11.07 1.88 -13.09
C ILE A 97 -10.52 1.61 -11.69
N THR A 98 -9.19 1.51 -11.53
CA THR A 98 -8.56 1.28 -10.23
C THR A 98 -8.85 2.44 -9.27
N VAL A 99 -8.72 3.69 -9.74
CA VAL A 99 -9.06 4.88 -8.96
C VAL A 99 -10.54 4.88 -8.59
N LEU A 100 -11.43 4.60 -9.53
CA LEU A 100 -12.87 4.60 -9.30
C LEU A 100 -13.28 3.56 -8.24
N ILE A 101 -12.80 2.33 -8.38
CA ILE A 101 -13.09 1.23 -7.45
C ILE A 101 -12.50 1.54 -6.07
N SER A 102 -11.25 1.99 -6.01
CA SER A 102 -10.58 2.34 -4.76
C SER A 102 -11.30 3.48 -4.05
N ALA A 103 -11.69 4.54 -4.78
CA ALA A 103 -12.42 5.67 -4.24
C ALA A 103 -13.81 5.26 -3.73
N ALA A 104 -14.53 4.41 -4.46
CA ALA A 104 -15.83 3.90 -4.02
C ALA A 104 -15.70 3.07 -2.73
N LEU A 105 -14.71 2.17 -2.65
CA LEU A 105 -14.46 1.36 -1.46
C LEU A 105 -14.04 2.21 -0.26
N ILE A 106 -13.17 3.20 -0.48
CA ILE A 106 -12.76 4.15 0.55
C ILE A 106 -13.95 4.97 1.03
N LEU A 107 -14.83 5.44 0.15
CA LEU A 107 -16.03 6.17 0.53
C LEU A 107 -16.93 5.32 1.44
N VAL A 108 -17.18 4.06 1.06
CA VAL A 108 -17.97 3.12 1.87
C VAL A 108 -17.32 2.93 3.24
N LEU A 109 -16.02 2.61 3.27
CA LEU A 109 -15.29 2.40 4.52
C LEU A 109 -15.22 3.66 5.39
N PHE A 110 -15.15 4.84 4.79
CA PHE A 110 -15.13 6.11 5.50
C PHE A 110 -16.46 6.36 6.21
N ILE A 111 -17.58 6.04 5.55
CA ILE A 111 -18.93 6.17 6.13
C ILE A 111 -19.13 5.11 7.22
N THR A 112 -18.70 3.87 7.01
CA THR A 112 -18.86 2.76 7.97
C THR A 112 -17.75 2.69 9.01
N ALA A 113 -16.80 3.63 9.02
CA ALA A 113 -15.58 3.55 9.84
C ALA A 113 -15.88 3.47 11.35
N ASP A 114 -16.91 4.18 11.82
CA ASP A 114 -17.30 4.16 13.23
C ASP A 114 -17.86 2.78 13.63
N ASP A 115 -18.65 2.15 12.75
CA ASP A 115 -19.21 0.81 12.97
C ASP A 115 -18.13 -0.28 12.89
N VAL A 116 -17.23 -0.16 11.91
CA VAL A 116 -16.09 -1.07 11.76
C VAL A 116 -15.19 -0.99 12.99
N SER A 117 -14.89 0.21 13.49
CA SER A 117 -14.10 0.42 14.71
C SER A 117 -14.76 -0.23 15.93
N ARG A 118 -16.07 -0.03 16.12
CA ARG A 118 -16.83 -0.69 17.20
C ARG A 118 -16.79 -2.22 17.09
N PHE A 119 -16.98 -2.75 15.88
CA PHE A 119 -16.93 -4.19 15.63
C PHE A 119 -15.55 -4.77 15.93
N LEU A 120 -14.48 -4.10 15.52
CA LEU A 120 -13.11 -4.58 15.74
C LEU A 120 -12.70 -4.62 17.22
N VAL A 121 -13.13 -3.62 18.00
CA VAL A 121 -12.88 -3.57 19.45
C VAL A 121 -13.74 -4.62 20.18
N SER A 122 -15.05 -4.66 19.91
CA SER A 122 -15.97 -5.59 20.59
C SER A 122 -15.70 -7.06 20.31
N SER A 123 -15.19 -7.39 19.12
CA SER A 123 -14.86 -8.75 18.74
C SER A 123 -13.54 -9.27 19.32
N GLY A 124 -12.73 -8.40 19.94
CA GLY A 124 -11.40 -8.76 20.44
C GLY A 124 -10.39 -9.15 19.35
N TYR A 125 -10.74 -8.95 18.07
CA TYR A 125 -9.89 -9.32 16.93
C TYR A 125 -8.54 -8.61 16.99
N ILE A 126 -8.53 -7.32 17.35
CA ILE A 126 -7.31 -6.53 17.39
C ILE A 126 -6.37 -7.04 18.50
N GLY A 127 -6.89 -7.28 19.71
CA GLY A 127 -6.09 -7.77 20.83
C GLY A 127 -5.49 -9.16 20.54
N THR A 128 -6.25 -10.03 19.89
CA THR A 128 -5.79 -11.39 19.52
C THR A 128 -4.80 -11.37 18.36
N PHE A 129 -5.05 -10.57 17.33
CA PHE A 129 -4.24 -10.55 16.10
C PHE A 129 -2.92 -9.79 16.27
N LEU A 130 -2.92 -8.69 17.02
CA LEU A 130 -1.76 -7.82 17.19
C LEU A 130 -1.06 -7.96 18.56
N SER A 131 -1.58 -8.81 19.46
CA SER A 131 -1.04 -8.96 20.84
C SER A 131 -0.91 -7.63 21.59
N LEU A 132 -1.84 -6.70 21.33
CA LEU A 132 -1.84 -5.36 21.92
C LEU A 132 -2.56 -5.36 23.27
N LYS A 133 -2.31 -4.32 24.07
CA LYS A 133 -3.09 -4.08 25.29
C LYS A 133 -4.56 -3.88 24.90
N GLU A 134 -5.49 -4.35 25.74
CA GLU A 134 -6.93 -4.19 25.46
C GLU A 134 -7.27 -2.73 25.19
N ILE A 135 -7.76 -2.47 23.96
CA ILE A 135 -8.28 -1.19 23.52
C ILE A 135 -9.65 -1.01 24.17
N SER A 136 -9.84 0.09 24.88
CA SER A 136 -11.07 0.37 25.62
C SER A 136 -12.16 0.91 24.68
N ASN A 137 -13.42 0.83 25.12
CA ASN A 137 -14.54 1.47 24.42
C ASN A 137 -14.37 3.00 24.31
N SER A 138 -13.59 3.62 25.21
CA SER A 138 -13.25 5.05 25.16
C SER A 138 -12.40 5.42 23.94
N ASP A 139 -11.71 4.46 23.33
CA ASP A 139 -10.68 4.70 22.33
C ASP A 139 -11.20 4.58 20.89
N ILE A 140 -12.47 4.18 20.75
CA ILE A 140 -13.13 3.93 19.46
C ILE A 140 -13.19 5.18 18.59
N GLU A 141 -13.40 6.36 19.18
CA GLU A 141 -13.42 7.62 18.44
C GLU A 141 -12.05 7.94 17.84
N LEU A 142 -10.98 7.75 18.61
CA LEU A 142 -9.61 7.94 18.14
C LEU A 142 -9.27 6.91 17.06
N LEU A 143 -9.58 5.63 17.28
CA LEU A 143 -9.40 4.55 16.32
C LEU A 143 -10.07 4.88 14.98
N SER A 144 -11.33 5.30 15.01
CA SER A 144 -12.10 5.65 13.82
C SER A 144 -11.52 6.86 13.10
N SER A 145 -11.14 7.91 13.82
CA SER A 145 -10.55 9.11 13.21
C SER A 145 -9.21 8.82 12.52
N LEU A 146 -8.35 8.03 13.16
CA LEU A 146 -7.07 7.60 12.58
C LEU A 146 -7.31 6.70 11.36
N MET A 147 -8.25 5.76 11.44
CA MET A 147 -8.59 4.89 10.32
C MET A 147 -9.09 5.70 9.12
N LYS A 148 -9.99 6.68 9.34
CA LYS A 148 -10.49 7.59 8.30
C LYS A 148 -9.37 8.36 7.61
N ILE A 149 -8.36 8.81 8.36
CA ILE A 149 -7.17 9.47 7.79
C ILE A 149 -6.33 8.47 6.97
N MET A 150 -6.12 7.26 7.50
CA MET A 150 -5.29 6.24 6.86
C MET A 150 -5.93 5.59 5.63
N LEU A 151 -7.26 5.66 5.49
CA LEU A 151 -7.97 5.20 4.28
C LEU A 151 -7.55 5.95 3.00
N LEU A 152 -6.84 7.07 3.11
CA LEU A 152 -6.23 7.72 1.95
C LEU A 152 -5.05 6.93 1.36
N SER A 153 -4.33 6.17 2.18
CA SER A 153 -3.11 5.46 1.76
C SER A 153 -3.37 4.39 0.68
N PRO A 154 -4.38 3.51 0.80
CA PRO A 154 -4.67 2.50 -0.23
C PRO A 154 -4.94 3.09 -1.62
N LEU A 155 -5.55 4.28 -1.71
CA LEU A 155 -5.77 4.97 -2.99
C LEU A 155 -4.44 5.33 -3.65
N LEU A 156 -3.55 5.98 -2.90
CA LEU A 156 -2.26 6.44 -3.40
C LEU A 156 -1.39 5.26 -3.81
N LEU A 157 -1.34 4.23 -2.96
CA LEU A 157 -0.56 3.03 -3.23
C LEU A 157 -1.12 2.21 -4.40
N GLY A 158 -2.45 2.15 -4.57
CA GLY A 158 -3.09 1.49 -5.70
C GLY A 158 -2.85 2.18 -7.03
N ILE A 159 -2.81 3.53 -7.06
CA ILE A 159 -2.39 4.26 -8.25
C ILE A 159 -0.91 3.99 -8.55
N SER A 160 -0.07 4.04 -7.50
CA SER A 160 1.36 3.79 -7.64
C SER A 160 1.65 2.40 -8.21
N SER A 161 0.91 1.37 -7.82
CA SER A 161 1.15 0.01 -8.31
C SER A 161 0.86 -0.14 -9.80
N VAL A 162 -0.20 0.49 -10.31
CA VAL A 162 -0.54 0.46 -11.74
C VAL A 162 0.53 1.18 -12.55
N ILE A 163 1.01 2.34 -12.06
CA ILE A 163 2.13 3.07 -12.67
C ILE A 163 3.39 2.22 -12.67
N THR A 164 3.72 1.59 -11.54
CA THR A 164 4.88 0.70 -11.42
C THR A 164 4.78 -0.47 -12.40
N GLY A 165 3.62 -1.11 -12.53
CA GLY A 165 3.41 -2.19 -13.50
C GLY A 165 3.60 -1.74 -14.96
N PHE A 166 3.15 -0.54 -15.31
CA PHE A 166 3.38 0.04 -16.63
C PHE A 166 4.86 0.34 -16.91
N LEU A 167 5.58 0.88 -15.92
CA LEU A 167 7.00 1.19 -16.04
C LEU A 167 7.88 -0.05 -16.12
N GLN A 168 7.52 -1.14 -15.43
CA GLN A 168 8.31 -2.38 -15.43
C GLN A 168 8.25 -3.17 -16.74
N VAL A 169 7.27 -2.86 -17.60
CA VAL A 169 7.09 -3.52 -18.90
C VAL A 169 7.97 -2.89 -20.00
N HIS A 170 8.48 -1.67 -19.76
CA HIS A 170 9.41 -0.96 -20.65
C HIS A 170 10.86 -1.24 -20.26
#